data_AF-A0A1F6GQH6-F1
#
_entry.id   AF-A0A1F6GQH6-F1
#
_cell.length_a   1.000
_cell.length_b   1.000
_cell.length_c   1.000
_cell.angle_alpha   90.00
_cell.angle_beta   90.00
_cell.angle_gamma   90.00
#
_symmetry.space_group_name_H-M   'P 1'
#
loop_
_entity.id
_entity.type
_entity.pdbx_description
1 polymer ?
#
loop_
_entity_poly.entity_id
_entity_poly.type
_entity_poly.pdbx_seq_one_letter_code
_entity_poly.pdbx_strand_id
1 'polypeptide(L)'
;MKKLILLFALLTLSSGLFAVGSPTQDEALENQVRMLADQLRCPTCQSMSVKDSEAGLSNNMKAMIREMLLQGKSESEIMDFFVARYGEWILREPPKSGFNLLLWFLPGGILVFAFAWVILRAKSKAKASVHAYTEVALSPEEQAEIDEDLKKISNP
;
A
#
# COMPACT_ATOMS: atom_id res chain seq x y z
N MET A 1 -14.54 28.09 30.89
CA MET A 1 -13.80 27.67 29.67
C MET A 1 -12.29 27.57 29.89
N LYS A 2 -11.59 28.59 30.43
CA LYS A 2 -10.14 28.48 30.76
C LYS A 2 -9.76 27.34 31.72
N LYS A 3 -10.61 27.04 32.72
CA LYS A 3 -10.39 25.92 33.67
C LYS A 3 -10.49 24.53 33.02
N LEU A 4 -11.28 24.40 31.94
CA LEU A 4 -11.47 23.13 31.22
C LEU A 4 -10.30 22.85 30.26
N ILE A 5 -9.75 23.91 29.65
CA ILE A 5 -8.54 23.84 28.81
C ILE A 5 -7.31 23.51 29.66
N LEU A 6 -7.21 24.07 30.87
CA LEU A 6 -6.13 23.75 31.81
C LEU A 6 -6.17 22.30 32.31
N LEU A 7 -7.37 21.74 32.57
CA LEU A 7 -7.52 20.34 32.97
C LEU A 7 -7.15 19.37 31.84
N PHE A 8 -7.49 19.69 30.58
CA PHE A 8 -7.14 18.86 29.44
C PHE A 8 -5.63 18.89 29.14
N ALA A 9 -5.00 20.06 29.28
CA ALA A 9 -3.54 20.21 29.15
C ALA A 9 -2.75 19.52 30.28
N LEU A 10 -3.34 19.42 31.49
CA LEU A 10 -2.72 18.72 32.62
C LEU A 10 -2.85 17.19 32.47
N LEU A 11 -3.93 16.71 31.84
CA LEU A 11 -4.14 15.28 31.59
C LEU A 11 -3.20 14.73 30.51
N THR A 12 -2.86 15.52 29.49
CA THR A 12 -1.89 15.11 28.44
C THR A 12 -0.44 15.14 28.92
N LEU A 13 -0.13 15.90 29.97
CA LEU A 13 1.22 15.96 30.54
C LEU A 13 1.55 14.75 31.44
N SER A 14 0.53 14.01 31.90
CA SER A 14 0.68 12.81 32.72
C SER A 14 1.09 11.55 31.93
N SER A 15 1.09 11.57 30.60
CA SER A 15 1.28 10.37 29.78
C SER A 15 2.75 10.03 29.48
N GLY A 16 3.70 10.80 29.99
CA GLY A 16 5.11 10.71 29.56
C GLY A 16 6.08 10.29 30.65
N LEU A 17 5.98 9.06 31.17
CA LEU A 17 7.13 8.40 31.82
C LEU A 17 6.98 6.88 31.88
N PHE A 18 6.85 6.22 30.72
CA PHE A 18 7.17 4.80 30.63
C PHE A 18 8.69 4.68 30.48
N ALA A 19 9.38 4.38 31.57
CA ALA A 19 10.77 3.97 31.54
C ALA A 19 10.86 2.57 30.90
N VAL A 20 10.91 2.53 29.56
CA VAL A 20 11.20 1.30 28.83
C VAL A 20 12.69 1.02 29.05
N GLY A 21 12.99 0.06 29.93
CA GLY A 21 14.34 -0.47 30.08
C GLY A 21 14.84 -0.99 28.73
N SER A 22 16.13 -0.83 28.45
CA SER A 22 16.71 -1.46 27.26
C SER A 22 16.58 -2.98 27.40
N PRO A 23 16.10 -3.70 26.37
CA PRO A 23 15.99 -5.15 26.42
C PRO A 23 17.37 -5.74 26.67
N THR A 24 17.42 -6.80 27.46
CA THR A 24 18.65 -7.58 27.61
C THR A 24 19.02 -8.20 26.26
N GLN A 25 20.29 -8.59 26.09
CA GLN A 25 20.70 -9.28 24.85
C GLN A 25 19.87 -10.54 24.59
N ASP A 26 19.50 -11.26 25.66
CA ASP A 26 18.66 -12.45 25.60
C ASP A 26 17.24 -12.11 25.15
N GLU A 27 16.64 -11.04 25.70
CA GLU A 27 15.32 -10.57 25.29
C GLU A 27 15.29 -10.07 23.83
N ALA A 28 16.37 -9.44 23.37
CA ALA A 28 16.51 -9.04 21.97
C ALA A 28 16.58 -10.26 21.03
N LEU A 29 17.35 -11.29 21.41
CA LEU A 29 17.43 -12.54 20.66
C LEU A 29 16.08 -13.26 20.59
N GLU A 30 15.39 -13.41 21.73
CA GLU A 30 14.07 -14.04 21.77
C GLU A 30 13.04 -13.28 20.93
N ASN A 31 13.10 -11.95 20.91
CA ASN A 31 12.26 -11.15 20.03
C ASN A 31 12.56 -11.41 18.55
N GLN A 32 13.83 -11.51 18.15
CA GLN A 32 14.20 -11.86 16.77
C GLN A 32 13.71 -13.27 16.39
N VAL A 33 13.92 -14.26 17.27
CA VAL A 33 13.40 -15.63 17.07
C VAL A 33 11.88 -15.58 16.86
N ARG A 34 11.18 -14.83 17.70
CA ARG A 34 9.72 -14.69 17.63
C ARG A 34 9.27 -14.01 16.32
N MET A 35 9.97 -12.98 15.85
CA MET A 35 9.65 -12.32 14.58
C MET A 35 9.85 -13.25 13.38
N LEU A 36 10.94 -14.01 13.35
CA LEU A 36 11.21 -14.97 12.27
C LEU A 36 10.23 -16.15 12.31
N ALA A 37 9.92 -16.67 13.49
CA ALA A 37 8.92 -17.72 13.67
C ALA A 37 7.50 -17.26 13.28
N ASP A 38 7.19 -15.97 13.40
CA ASP A 38 5.92 -15.42 12.94
C ASP A 38 5.82 -15.48 11.42
N GLN A 39 6.92 -15.26 10.70
CA GLN A 39 6.97 -15.29 9.23
C GLN A 39 6.84 -16.71 8.64
N LEU A 40 6.94 -17.75 9.46
CA LEU A 40 6.83 -19.14 9.04
C LEU A 40 5.47 -19.75 9.43
N ARG A 41 4.88 -20.54 8.55
CA ARG A 41 3.70 -21.38 8.81
C ARG A 41 4.14 -22.69 9.44
N CYS A 42 3.33 -23.26 10.34
CA CYS A 42 3.53 -24.64 10.79
C CYS A 42 2.93 -25.62 9.75
N PRO A 43 3.73 -26.50 9.11
CA PRO A 43 3.24 -27.43 8.08
C PRO A 43 2.21 -28.44 8.59
N THR A 44 2.27 -28.76 9.89
CA THR A 44 1.48 -29.82 10.52
C THR A 44 0.32 -29.28 11.34
N CYS A 45 0.14 -27.96 11.38
CA CYS A 45 -0.86 -27.30 12.22
C CYS A 45 -1.97 -26.69 11.36
N GLN A 46 -3.19 -26.62 11.90
CA GLN A 46 -4.31 -25.98 11.22
C GLN A 46 -4.13 -24.45 11.23
N SER A 47 -3.63 -23.89 10.13
CA SER A 47 -3.61 -22.45 9.84
C SER A 47 -2.89 -21.57 10.88
N MET A 48 -1.87 -22.09 11.56
CA MET A 48 -1.09 -21.36 12.58
C MET A 48 0.34 -21.06 12.13
N SER A 49 0.91 -19.97 12.65
CA SER A 49 2.32 -19.66 12.51
C SER A 49 3.18 -20.60 13.39
N VAL A 50 4.47 -20.70 13.07
CA VAL A 50 5.44 -21.40 13.94
C VAL A 50 5.53 -20.71 15.30
N LYS A 51 5.43 -19.38 15.34
CA LYS A 51 5.39 -18.61 16.59
C LYS A 51 4.25 -19.05 17.50
N ASP A 52 3.01 -19.09 17.01
CA ASP A 52 1.82 -19.31 17.83
C ASP A 52 1.54 -20.78 18.13
N SER A 53 2.10 -21.68 17.32
CA SER A 53 1.94 -23.13 17.51
C SER A 53 2.86 -23.68 18.61
N GLU A 54 2.29 -24.53 19.47
CA GLU A 54 3.02 -25.32 20.48
C GLU A 54 3.33 -26.75 20.02
N ALA A 55 3.17 -27.06 18.72
CA ALA A 55 3.52 -28.37 18.19
C ALA A 55 5.02 -28.65 18.35
N GLY A 56 5.39 -29.92 18.56
CA GLY A 56 6.79 -30.32 18.68
C GLY A 56 7.66 -29.86 17.51
N LEU A 57 7.10 -29.86 16.28
CA LEU A 57 7.78 -29.33 15.10
C LEU A 57 8.05 -27.81 15.21
N SER A 58 7.06 -27.03 15.62
CA SER A 58 7.20 -25.57 15.78
C SER A 58 8.26 -25.22 16.83
N ASN A 59 8.32 -25.97 17.93
CA ASN A 59 9.34 -25.78 18.97
C ASN A 59 10.74 -26.10 18.46
N ASN A 60 10.89 -27.17 17.68
CA ASN A 60 12.17 -27.50 17.02
C ASN A 60 12.59 -26.42 16.01
N MET A 61 11.65 -25.87 15.25
CA MET A 61 11.93 -24.77 14.31
C MET A 61 12.38 -23.50 15.05
N LYS A 62 11.74 -23.13 16.17
CA LYS A 62 12.18 -21.99 17.02
C LYS A 62 13.59 -22.21 17.57
N ALA A 63 13.90 -23.42 18.02
CA ALA A 63 15.24 -23.77 18.51
C ALA A 63 16.29 -23.63 17.41
N MET A 64 15.97 -24.08 16.19
CA MET A 64 16.85 -23.97 15.04
C MET A 64 17.06 -22.52 14.59
N ILE A 65 16.01 -21.69 14.58
CA ILE A 65 16.13 -20.25 14.33
C ILE A 65 17.09 -19.60 15.35
N ARG A 66 16.91 -19.91 16.65
CA ARG A 66 17.77 -19.38 17.71
C ARG A 66 19.23 -19.76 17.48
N GLU A 67 19.49 -21.02 17.15
CA GLU A 67 20.84 -21.49 16.87
C GLU A 67 21.47 -20.77 15.67
N MET A 68 20.73 -20.60 14.57
CA MET A 68 21.22 -19.89 13.39
C MET A 68 21.50 -18.41 13.66
N LEU A 69 20.66 -17.74 14.46
CA LEU A 69 20.90 -16.36 14.90
C LEU A 69 22.18 -16.24 15.74
N LEU A 70 22.40 -17.19 16.66
CA LEU A 70 23.64 -17.25 17.46
C LEU A 70 24.89 -17.53 16.59
N GLN A 71 24.72 -18.23 15.47
CA GLN A 71 25.77 -18.42 14.46
C GLN A 71 26.00 -17.18 13.58
N GLY A 72 25.26 -16.09 13.79
CA GLY A 72 25.40 -14.85 13.01
C GLY A 72 24.76 -14.91 11.62
N LYS A 73 23.83 -15.83 11.38
CA LYS A 73 23.08 -15.91 10.12
C LYS A 73 22.11 -14.75 9.98
N SER A 74 22.01 -14.24 8.75
CA SER A 74 21.03 -13.21 8.40
C SER A 74 19.61 -13.78 8.34
N GLU A 75 18.60 -12.92 8.49
CA GLU A 75 17.20 -13.31 8.39
C GLU A 75 16.88 -14.00 7.05
N SER A 76 17.42 -13.49 5.94
CA SER A 76 17.23 -14.09 4.61
C SER A 76 17.83 -15.50 4.52
N GLU A 77 19.02 -15.74 5.07
CA GLU A 77 19.62 -17.08 5.07
C GLU A 77 18.79 -18.07 5.90
N ILE A 78 18.21 -17.61 7.02
CA ILE A 78 17.33 -18.43 7.86
C ILE A 78 16.05 -18.78 7.10
N MET A 79 15.42 -17.79 6.45
CA MET A 79 14.21 -18.02 5.65
C MET A 79 14.49 -18.96 4.47
N ASP A 80 15.57 -18.74 3.73
CA ASP A 80 15.99 -19.56 2.60
C ASP A 80 16.26 -21.01 3.02
N PHE A 81 16.82 -21.23 4.20
CA PHE A 81 17.02 -22.56 4.77
C PHE A 81 15.70 -23.31 4.98
N PHE A 82 14.67 -22.64 5.51
CA PHE A 82 13.35 -23.25 5.67
C PHE A 82 12.63 -23.44 4.33
N VAL A 83 12.76 -22.51 3.39
CA VAL A 83 12.22 -22.63 2.03
C VAL A 83 12.86 -23.80 1.28
N ALA A 84 14.18 -23.99 1.40
CA ALA A 84 14.88 -25.10 0.75
C ALA A 84 14.38 -26.47 1.23
N ARG A 85 13.88 -26.56 2.47
CA ARG A 85 13.39 -27.82 3.06
C ARG A 85 11.87 -28.02 2.93
N TYR A 86 11.09 -26.96 3.04
CA TYR A 86 9.62 -27.02 3.11
C TYR A 86 8.92 -26.37 1.91
N GLY A 87 9.66 -25.75 0.99
CA GLY A 87 9.15 -25.00 -0.15
C GLY A 87 8.69 -23.59 0.22
N GLU A 88 8.35 -22.78 -0.78
CA GLU A 88 7.93 -21.37 -0.58
C GLU A 88 6.63 -21.24 0.24
N TRP A 89 5.78 -22.27 0.27
CA TRP A 89 4.53 -22.27 1.03
C TRP A 89 4.73 -22.06 2.54
N ILE A 90 5.91 -22.42 3.06
CA ILE A 90 6.26 -22.23 4.47
C ILE A 90 6.26 -20.75 4.86
N LEU A 91 6.60 -19.85 3.93
CA LEU A 91 6.60 -18.42 4.18
C LEU A 91 5.17 -17.91 4.23
N ARG A 92 4.80 -17.19 5.29
CA ARG A 92 3.47 -16.59 5.41
C ARG A 92 3.13 -15.66 4.25
N GLU A 93 4.11 -14.95 3.74
CA GLU A 93 3.94 -14.09 2.56
C GLU A 93 4.81 -14.58 1.41
N PRO A 94 4.31 -14.54 0.16
CA PRO A 94 5.10 -14.92 -1.00
C PRO A 94 6.28 -13.94 -1.15
N PRO A 95 7.48 -14.46 -1.49
CA PRO A 95 8.66 -13.63 -1.60
C PRO A 95 8.46 -12.55 -2.67
N LYS A 96 8.93 -11.32 -2.39
CA LYS A 96 8.82 -10.17 -3.30
C LYS A 96 9.86 -10.24 -4.42
N SER A 97 9.97 -11.38 -5.09
CA SER A 97 10.96 -11.63 -6.13
C SER A 97 10.34 -12.36 -7.33
N GLY A 98 10.97 -12.21 -8.49
CA GLY A 98 10.56 -12.89 -9.73
C GLY A 98 9.10 -12.59 -10.12
N PHE A 99 8.35 -13.65 -10.42
CA PHE A 99 6.95 -13.54 -10.87
C PHE A 99 6.00 -13.01 -9.78
N ASN A 100 6.30 -13.24 -8.50
CA ASN A 100 5.47 -12.77 -7.38
C ASN A 100 5.42 -11.23 -7.27
N LEU A 101 6.39 -10.51 -7.84
CA LEU A 101 6.32 -9.05 -7.94
C LEU A 101 5.10 -8.57 -8.73
N LEU A 102 4.65 -9.35 -9.73
CA LEU A 102 3.45 -9.00 -10.49
C LEU A 102 2.24 -8.94 -9.56
N LEU A 103 2.09 -9.89 -8.63
CA LEU A 103 0.99 -9.89 -7.66
C LEU A 103 0.98 -8.62 -6.79
N TRP A 104 2.16 -8.08 -6.46
CA TRP A 104 2.28 -6.87 -5.67
C TRP A 104 2.04 -5.57 -6.45
N PHE A 105 2.47 -5.50 -7.71
CA PHE A 105 2.30 -4.29 -8.52
C PHE A 105 1.00 -4.24 -9.32
N LEU A 106 0.39 -5.40 -9.61
CA LEU A 106 -0.81 -5.50 -10.45
C LEU A 106 -1.99 -4.65 -9.94
N PRO A 107 -2.35 -4.65 -8.63
CA PRO A 107 -3.45 -3.83 -8.14
C PRO A 107 -3.22 -2.33 -8.38
N GLY A 108 -2.01 -1.85 -8.09
CA GLY A 108 -1.64 -0.45 -8.31
C GLY A 108 -1.56 -0.09 -9.80
N GLY A 109 -1.00 -0.98 -10.62
CA GLY A 109 -0.88 -0.80 -12.06
C GLY A 109 -2.23 -0.68 -12.75
N ILE A 110 -3.22 -1.50 -12.37
CA ILE A 110 -4.58 -1.42 -12.90
C ILE A 110 -5.23 -0.07 -12.55
N LEU A 111 -5.07 0.41 -11.32
CA LEU A 111 -5.64 1.69 -10.90
C LEU A 111 -5.02 2.87 -11.67
N VAL A 112 -3.70 2.90 -11.81
CA VAL A 112 -3.00 3.93 -12.57
C VAL A 112 -3.43 3.89 -14.04
N PHE A 113 -3.51 2.70 -14.63
CA PHE A 113 -3.96 2.52 -16.00
C PHE A 113 -5.40 3.02 -16.20
N ALA A 114 -6.33 2.64 -15.32
CA ALA A 114 -7.73 3.06 -15.38
C ALA A 114 -7.86 4.58 -15.25
N PHE A 115 -7.11 5.19 -14.32
CA PHE A 115 -7.12 6.64 -14.12
C PHE A 115 -6.59 7.40 -15.34
N ALA A 116 -5.45 6.96 -15.88
CA ALA A 116 -4.88 7.53 -17.11
C ALA A 116 -5.86 7.41 -18.29
N TRP A 117 -6.50 6.25 -18.44
CA TRP A 117 -7.49 5.99 -19.48
C TRP A 117 -8.67 6.98 -19.43
N VAL A 118 -9.22 7.22 -18.24
CA VAL A 118 -10.33 8.17 -18.03
C VAL A 118 -9.91 9.59 -18.39
N ILE A 119 -8.73 10.04 -17.97
CA ILE A 119 -8.22 11.38 -18.28
C ILE A 119 -8.03 11.56 -19.79
N LEU A 120 -7.42 10.58 -20.46
CA LEU A 120 -7.19 10.62 -21.91
C LEU A 120 -8.51 10.69 -22.68
N ARG A 121 -9.52 9.91 -22.27
CA ARG A 121 -10.88 9.94 -22.83
C ARG A 121 -11.58 11.28 -22.60
N ALA A 122 -11.48 11.86 -21.40
CA ALA A 122 -12.08 13.15 -21.07
C ALA A 122 -11.49 14.28 -21.92
N LYS A 123 -10.17 14.31 -22.12
CA LYS A 123 -9.49 15.29 -22.97
C LYS A 123 -9.88 15.16 -24.45
N SER A 124 -10.10 13.94 -24.93
CA SER A 124 -10.57 13.70 -26.30
C SER A 124 -11.98 14.25 -26.53
N LYS A 125 -12.88 14.16 -25.55
CA LYS A 125 -14.25 14.70 -25.65
C LYS A 125 -14.28 16.23 -25.62
N ALA A 126 -13.45 16.85 -24.79
CA ALA A 126 -13.33 18.31 -24.73
C ALA A 126 -12.82 18.93 -26.05
N LYS A 127 -11.94 18.24 -26.79
CA LYS A 127 -11.50 18.69 -28.12
C LYS A 127 -12.60 18.58 -29.18
N ALA A 128 -13.43 17.53 -29.12
CA ALA A 128 -14.53 17.33 -30.05
C ALA A 128 -15.65 18.38 -29.88
N SER A 129 -15.95 18.78 -28.64
CA SER A 129 -16.96 19.83 -28.37
C SER A 129 -16.52 21.22 -28.82
N VAL A 130 -15.22 21.52 -28.78
CA VAL A 130 -14.68 22.81 -29.25
C VAL A 130 -14.74 22.91 -30.77
N HIS A 131 -14.40 21.84 -31.50
CA HIS A 131 -14.51 21.82 -32.96
C HIS A 131 -15.96 21.92 -33.46
N ALA A 132 -16.89 21.23 -32.79
CA ALA A 132 -18.31 21.29 -33.13
C ALA A 132 -18.91 22.70 -32.95
N TYR A 133 -18.42 23.49 -31.98
CA TYR A 133 -18.87 24.87 -31.78
C TYR A 133 -18.27 25.83 -32.82
N THR A 134 -17.06 25.56 -33.32
CA THR A 134 -16.44 26.34 -34.39
C THR A 134 -17.08 26.09 -35.76
N GLU A 135 -17.62 24.89 -36.01
CA GLU A 135 -18.34 24.58 -37.24
C GLU A 135 -19.76 25.20 -37.27
N VAL A 136 -20.34 25.46 -36.10
CA VAL A 136 -21.63 26.18 -35.93
C VAL A 136 -21.43 27.71 -35.86
N ALA A 137 -20.20 28.21 -36.00
CA ALA A 137 -19.94 29.64 -36.08
C ALA A 137 -20.29 30.17 -37.49
N LEU A 138 -21.58 30.50 -37.66
CA LEU A 138 -22.23 31.26 -38.73
C LEU A 138 -21.85 30.88 -40.18
N SER A 139 -22.82 30.30 -40.91
CA SER A 139 -22.70 30.26 -42.35
C SER A 139 -22.58 31.69 -42.91
N PRO A 140 -21.83 31.92 -44.00
CA PRO A 140 -21.70 33.26 -44.61
C PRO A 140 -23.07 33.91 -44.94
N GLU A 141 -24.09 33.08 -45.10
CA GLU A 141 -25.48 33.47 -45.37
C GLU A 141 -26.15 34.08 -44.12
N GLU A 142 -26.05 33.42 -42.95
CA GLU A 142 -26.61 33.92 -41.70
C GLU A 142 -25.94 35.22 -41.23
N GLN A 143 -24.63 35.38 -41.49
CA GLN A 143 -23.91 36.60 -41.14
C GLN A 143 -24.38 37.82 -41.97
N ALA A 144 -24.70 37.59 -43.24
CA ALA A 144 -25.19 38.64 -44.14
C ALA A 144 -26.61 39.10 -43.78
N GLU A 145 -27.48 38.18 -43.35
CA GLU A 145 -28.84 38.48 -42.90
C GLU A 145 -28.84 39.32 -41.61
N ILE A 146 -27.97 38.98 -40.65
CA ILE A 146 -27.82 39.75 -39.40
C ILE A 146 -27.28 41.17 -39.68
N ASP A 147 -26.31 41.30 -40.60
CA ASP A 147 -25.76 42.62 -40.96
C ASP A 147 -26.78 43.50 -41.71
N GLU A 148 -27.68 42.90 -42.49
CA GLU A 148 -28.79 43.61 -43.13
C GLU A 148 -29.81 44.11 -42.09
N ASP A 149 -30.17 43.26 -41.13
CA ASP A 149 -31.12 43.62 -40.09
C ASP A 149 -30.56 44.67 -39.11
N LEU A 150 -29.25 44.61 -38.80
CA LEU A 150 -28.58 45.65 -38.03
C LEU A 150 -28.57 47.00 -38.74
N LYS A 151 -28.45 47.03 -40.08
CA LYS A 151 -28.56 48.27 -40.87
C LYS A 151 -29.98 48.84 -40.85
N LYS A 152 -31.02 48.00 -40.89
CA LYS A 152 -32.42 48.43 -40.78
C LYS A 152 -32.73 49.04 -39.43
N ILE A 153 -32.18 48.49 -38.35
CA ILE A 153 -32.38 48.99 -36.98
C ILE A 153 -31.57 50.27 -36.72
N SER A 154 -30.36 50.39 -37.29
CA SER A 154 -29.49 51.54 -37.10
C SER A 154 -29.92 52.80 -37.86
N ASN A 155 -30.89 52.72 -38.76
CA ASN A 155 -31.38 53.85 -39.54
C ASN A 155 -32.92 53.91 -39.53
N PRO A 156 -33.53 54.36 -38.40
CA PRO A 156 -34.99 54.56 -38.32
C PRO A 156 -35.48 55.72 -39.20
#